data_AF-A0A1C5PBK6-F1
#
_entry.id   AF-A0A1C5PBK6-F1
#
_cell.length_a   1.000
_cell.length_b   1.000
_cell.length_c   1.000
_cell.angle_alpha   90.00
_cell.angle_beta   90.00
_cell.angle_gamma   90.00
#
_symmetry.space_group_name_H-M   'P 1'
#
loop_
_entity.id
_entity.type
_entity.pdbx_description
1 polymer ?
#
loop_
_entity_poly.entity_id
_entity_poly.type
_entity_poly.pdbx_seq_one_letter_code
_entity_poly.pdbx_strand_id
1 'polypeptide(L)'
;MPEKKEQNKFTIQFSLADPAHRQVIDILNQQGRRKAQFLVNAVQHYLHCPETPDIPQAASLDLHVVEDIVRRIMQEQYKPASVNPTQGKKQENHPKTESVHYDETDELLGKEGLAAIANTMAAFRKG
;
A
#
# COMPACT_ATOMS: atom_id res chain seq x y z
N MET A 1 -38.28 2.62 -16.71
CA MET A 1 -36.85 2.34 -16.47
C MET A 1 -36.14 3.68 -16.32
N PRO A 2 -35.58 4.00 -15.14
CA PRO A 2 -34.88 5.25 -14.95
C PRO A 2 -33.59 5.22 -15.79
N GLU A 3 -33.54 6.04 -16.83
CA GLU A 3 -32.32 6.26 -17.60
C GLU A 3 -31.22 6.69 -16.63
N LYS A 4 -30.04 6.06 -16.70
CA LYS A 4 -28.85 6.50 -15.97
C LYS A 4 -28.51 7.89 -16.46
N LYS A 5 -28.99 8.91 -15.74
CA LYS A 5 -28.60 10.31 -15.90
C LYS A 5 -27.08 10.33 -15.99
N GLU A 6 -26.56 10.76 -17.14
CA GLU A 6 -25.14 11.03 -17.37
C GLU A 6 -24.22 9.83 -17.70
N GLN A 7 -24.64 8.92 -18.58
CA GLN A 7 -23.77 7.85 -19.12
C GLN A 7 -22.41 8.35 -19.69
N ASN A 8 -22.33 9.61 -20.11
CA ASN A 8 -21.15 10.19 -20.77
C ASN A 8 -20.27 11.03 -19.84
N LYS A 9 -20.53 11.03 -18.52
CA LYS A 9 -19.76 11.80 -17.56
C LYS A 9 -18.87 10.88 -16.74
N PHE A 10 -17.57 11.19 -16.76
CA PHE A 10 -16.56 10.44 -16.04
C PHE A 10 -15.84 11.39 -15.07
N THR A 11 -15.70 10.95 -13.81
CA THR A 11 -14.88 11.62 -12.79
C THR A 11 -13.67 10.74 -12.53
N ILE A 12 -12.46 11.25 -12.77
CA ILE A 12 -11.21 10.51 -12.60
C ILE A 12 -10.32 11.31 -11.63
N GLN A 13 -9.83 10.63 -10.59
CA GLN A 13 -8.86 11.18 -9.64
C GLN A 13 -7.49 10.54 -9.87
N PHE A 14 -6.48 11.37 -10.09
CA PHE A 14 -5.10 10.92 -10.26
C PHE A 14 -4.37 10.91 -8.91
N SER A 15 -3.50 9.92 -8.70
CA SER A 15 -2.64 9.83 -7.52
C SER A 15 -1.44 10.76 -7.65
N LEU A 16 -1.16 11.57 -6.63
CA LEU A 16 0.06 12.39 -6.59
C LEU A 16 1.32 11.59 -6.22
N ALA A 17 1.15 10.36 -5.70
CA ALA A 17 2.28 9.50 -5.32
C ALA A 17 3.04 8.98 -6.55
N ASP A 18 2.36 8.80 -7.69
CA ASP A 18 2.96 8.30 -8.91
C ASP A 18 3.50 9.47 -9.77
N PRO A 19 4.81 9.50 -10.13
CA PRO A 19 5.38 10.48 -11.05
C PRO A 19 4.66 10.56 -12.41
N ALA A 20 4.21 9.43 -12.98
CA ALA A 20 3.52 9.39 -14.26
C ALA A 20 2.15 10.08 -14.16
N HIS A 21 1.41 9.80 -13.08
CA HIS A 21 0.15 10.50 -12.82
C HIS A 21 0.36 12.00 -12.62
N ARG A 22 1.42 12.43 -11.91
CA ARG A 22 1.77 13.86 -11.77
C ARG A 22 2.00 14.52 -13.12
N GLN A 23 2.77 13.89 -14.00
CA GLN A 23 2.99 14.40 -15.35
C GLN A 23 1.68 14.54 -16.14
N VAL A 24 0.80 13.54 -16.07
CA VAL A 24 -0.52 13.59 -16.74
C VAL A 24 -1.39 14.70 -16.16
N ILE A 25 -1.38 14.90 -14.83
CA ILE A 25 -2.10 16.01 -14.17
C ILE A 25 -1.64 17.35 -14.75
N ASP A 26 -0.33 17.58 -14.82
CA ASP A 26 0.24 18.84 -15.32
C ASP A 26 -0.15 19.08 -16.78
N ILE A 27 -0.01 18.07 -17.63
CA ILE A 27 -0.39 18.14 -19.06
C ILE A 27 -1.88 18.48 -19.18
N LEU A 28 -2.76 17.77 -18.46
CA LEU A 28 -4.20 18.01 -18.49
C LEU A 28 -4.51 19.41 -17.96
N ASN A 29 -3.85 19.87 -16.89
CA ASN A 29 -4.01 21.21 -16.33
C ASN A 29 -3.72 22.32 -17.34
N GLN A 30 -2.69 22.16 -18.16
CA GLN A 30 -2.35 23.09 -19.25
C GLN A 30 -3.43 23.16 -20.35
N GLN A 31 -4.23 22.11 -20.57
CA GLN A 31 -5.25 22.09 -21.63
C GLN A 31 -6.49 22.96 -21.34
N GLY A 32 -6.68 23.45 -20.10
CA GLY A 32 -7.84 24.27 -19.73
C GLY A 32 -9.19 23.60 -20.04
N ARG A 33 -10.03 24.23 -20.86
CA ARG A 33 -11.35 23.69 -21.27
C ARG A 33 -11.27 22.54 -22.28
N ARG A 34 -10.08 22.22 -22.80
CA ARG A 34 -9.88 21.21 -23.86
C ARG A 34 -9.43 19.84 -23.34
N LYS A 35 -9.44 19.62 -22.02
CA LYS A 35 -9.07 18.32 -21.39
C LYS A 35 -9.81 17.13 -22.00
N ALA A 36 -11.13 17.26 -22.20
CA ALA A 36 -11.94 16.19 -22.78
C ALA A 36 -11.47 15.83 -24.20
N GLN A 37 -11.22 16.84 -25.05
CA GLN A 37 -10.71 16.61 -26.40
C GLN A 37 -9.31 16.00 -26.39
N PHE A 38 -8.46 16.44 -25.46
CA PHE A 38 -7.12 15.88 -25.30
C PHE A 38 -7.15 14.39 -24.94
N LEU A 39 -8.03 14.01 -24.02
CA LEU A 39 -8.25 12.60 -23.65
C LEU A 39 -8.79 11.78 -24.84
N VAL A 40 -9.73 12.32 -25.62
CA VAL A 40 -10.23 11.65 -26.84
C VAL A 40 -9.08 11.38 -27.82
N ASN A 41 -8.24 12.38 -28.08
CA ASN A 41 -7.12 12.24 -29.00
C ASN A 41 -6.08 11.23 -28.47
N ALA A 42 -5.79 11.22 -27.17
CA ALA A 42 -4.89 10.26 -26.56
C ALA A 42 -5.41 8.82 -26.69
N VAL A 43 -6.70 8.60 -26.44
CA VAL A 43 -7.34 7.27 -26.60
C VAL A 43 -7.34 6.83 -28.06
N GLN A 44 -7.72 7.72 -29.00
CA GLN A 44 -7.67 7.41 -30.42
C GLN A 44 -6.24 7.11 -30.89
N HIS A 45 -5.26 7.86 -30.41
CA HIS A 45 -3.87 7.62 -30.77
C HIS A 45 -3.40 6.25 -30.25
N TYR A 46 -3.72 5.91 -29.00
CA TYR A 46 -3.40 4.60 -28.41
C TYR A 46 -4.00 3.43 -29.19
N LEU A 47 -5.25 3.55 -29.68
CA LEU A 47 -5.91 2.47 -30.42
C LEU A 47 -5.36 2.24 -31.83
N HIS A 48 -4.83 3.28 -32.47
CA HIS A 48 -4.43 3.23 -33.89
C HIS A 48 -2.90 3.21 -34.10
N CYS A 49 -2.09 3.25 -33.03
CA CYS A 49 -0.65 3.23 -33.13
C CYS A 49 -0.10 1.81 -32.86
N PRO A 50 0.64 1.20 -33.81
CA PRO A 50 1.24 -0.13 -33.60
C PRO A 50 2.46 -0.11 -32.66
N GLU A 51 2.95 1.07 -32.28
CA GLU A 51 4.14 1.24 -31.42
C GLU A 51 3.82 1.49 -29.94
N THR A 52 2.54 1.57 -29.56
CA THR A 52 2.18 1.80 -28.15
C THR A 52 2.32 0.53 -27.32
N PRO A 53 3.04 0.56 -26.17
CA PRO A 53 3.15 -0.58 -25.29
C PRO A 53 1.76 -0.98 -24.80
N ASP A 54 1.47 -2.27 -24.89
CA ASP A 54 0.25 -2.87 -24.36
C ASP A 54 0.12 -2.46 -22.90
N ILE A 55 -0.98 -1.78 -22.52
CA ILE A 55 -1.29 -1.53 -21.12
C ILE A 55 -1.22 -2.90 -20.45
N PRO A 56 -0.34 -3.13 -19.46
CA PRO A 56 -0.39 -4.37 -18.71
C PRO A 56 -1.77 -4.40 -18.08
N GLN A 57 -2.70 -5.15 -18.67
CA GLN A 57 -3.91 -5.51 -17.99
C GLN A 57 -3.41 -6.16 -16.71
N ALA A 58 -3.85 -5.62 -15.56
CA ALA A 58 -3.59 -6.27 -14.28
C ALA A 58 -3.97 -7.73 -14.49
N ALA A 59 -2.98 -8.62 -14.52
CA ALA A 59 -3.20 -10.03 -14.79
C ALA A 59 -4.36 -10.44 -13.89
N SER A 60 -5.42 -10.98 -14.47
CA SER A 60 -6.56 -11.45 -13.69
C SER A 60 -5.98 -12.39 -12.63
N LEU A 61 -5.92 -11.93 -11.39
CA LEU A 61 -5.39 -12.71 -10.29
C LEU A 61 -6.32 -13.90 -10.17
N ASP A 62 -5.85 -15.07 -10.58
CA ASP A 62 -6.61 -16.29 -10.46
C ASP A 62 -6.73 -16.62 -8.97
N LEU A 63 -7.91 -16.34 -8.42
CA LEU A 63 -8.20 -16.57 -7.00
C LEU A 63 -8.00 -18.04 -6.63
N HIS A 64 -8.16 -18.99 -7.56
CA HIS A 64 -7.85 -20.40 -7.30
C HIS A 64 -6.37 -20.63 -7.07
N VAL A 65 -5.50 -20.00 -7.88
CA VAL A 65 -4.04 -20.09 -7.69
C VAL A 65 -3.63 -19.49 -6.35
N VAL A 66 -4.22 -18.35 -5.97
CA VAL A 66 -3.98 -17.73 -4.66
C VAL A 66 -4.45 -18.67 -3.53
N GLU A 67 -5.63 -19.26 -3.65
CA GLU A 67 -6.16 -20.19 -2.65
C GLU A 67 -5.28 -21.44 -2.51
N ASP A 68 -4.82 -22.01 -3.63
CA ASP A 68 -3.94 -23.19 -3.63
C ASP A 68 -2.58 -22.88 -3.00
N ILE A 69 -2.01 -21.71 -3.27
CA ILE A 69 -0.77 -21.24 -2.64
C ILE A 69 -0.98 -21.10 -1.12
N VAL A 70 -2.06 -20.45 -0.69
CA VAL A 70 -2.38 -20.27 0.74
C VAL A 70 -2.57 -21.63 1.41
N ARG A 71 -3.36 -22.52 0.80
CA ARG A 71 -3.61 -23.87 1.31
C ARG A 71 -2.32 -24.68 1.44
N ARG A 72 -1.42 -24.58 0.45
CA ARG A 72 -0.10 -25.22 0.51
C ARG A 72 0.78 -24.65 1.63
N ILE A 73 0.84 -23.33 1.79
CA ILE A 73 1.59 -22.68 2.88
C ILE A 73 1.06 -23.15 4.24
N MET A 74 -0.26 -23.20 4.41
CA MET A 74 -0.86 -23.71 5.65
C MET A 74 -0.50 -25.18 5.88
N GLN A 75 -0.59 -26.03 4.86
CA GLN A 75 -0.20 -27.45 4.98
C GLN A 75 1.29 -27.64 5.31
N GLU A 76 2.18 -26.81 4.76
CA GLU A 76 3.60 -26.84 5.07
C GLU A 76 3.89 -26.38 6.51
N GLN A 77 3.12 -25.43 7.05
CA GLN A 77 3.21 -24.99 8.44
C GLN A 77 2.63 -26.00 9.45
N TYR A 78 1.65 -26.81 9.04
CA TYR A 78 1.05 -27.85 9.89
C TYR A 78 1.69 -29.24 9.73
N LYS A 79 2.76 -29.40 8.94
CA LYS A 79 3.56 -30.63 9.00
C LYS A 79 4.23 -30.70 10.37
N PRO A 80 3.84 -31.64 11.27
CA PRO A 80 4.70 -31.94 12.41
C PRO A 80 6.04 -32.38 11.81
N ALA A 81 7.12 -31.72 12.24
CA ALA A 81 8.46 -32.18 11.93
C ALA A 81 8.50 -33.69 12.18
N SER A 82 8.64 -34.49 11.12
CA SER A 82 8.96 -35.90 11.28
C SER A 82 10.33 -35.91 11.95
N VAL A 83 10.29 -36.17 13.25
CA VAL A 83 11.45 -36.28 14.11
C VAL A 83 12.16 -37.56 13.68
N ASN A 84 13.04 -37.46 12.70
CA ASN A 84 14.17 -38.38 12.62
C ASN A 84 15.04 -38.10 13.85
N PRO A 85 15.27 -39.05 14.77
CA PRO A 85 16.21 -38.84 15.85
C PRO A 85 17.61 -38.94 15.27
N THR A 86 18.15 -37.83 14.77
CA THR A 86 19.59 -37.70 14.66
C THR A 86 19.95 -36.28 15.06
N GLN A 87 20.68 -36.23 16.17
CA GLN A 87 21.08 -35.06 16.93
C GLN A 87 21.60 -33.92 16.04
N GLY A 88 20.96 -32.76 16.15
CA GLY A 88 21.42 -31.51 15.56
C GLY A 88 20.79 -30.35 16.32
N LYS A 89 21.63 -29.49 16.90
CA LYS A 89 21.28 -28.48 17.91
C LYS A 89 20.24 -27.48 17.39
N LYS A 90 19.23 -27.20 18.21
CA LYS A 90 18.30 -26.08 18.06
C LYS A 90 19.07 -24.75 18.12
N GLN A 91 18.95 -23.92 17.08
CA GLN A 91 19.03 -22.47 17.22
C GLN A 91 17.77 -21.87 16.63
N GLU A 92 16.85 -21.61 17.54
CA GLU A 92 15.58 -20.95 17.31
C GLU A 92 15.85 -19.44 17.34
N ASN A 93 16.19 -18.85 16.20
CA ASN A 93 16.34 -17.40 16.08
C ASN A 93 14.96 -16.76 15.96
N HIS A 94 14.32 -16.55 17.10
CA HIS A 94 13.32 -15.50 17.22
C HIS A 94 14.08 -14.16 17.18
N PRO A 95 13.73 -13.18 16.33
CA PRO A 95 14.10 -11.81 16.63
C PRO A 95 13.39 -11.48 17.95
N LYS A 96 14.16 -11.40 19.04
CA LYS A 96 13.67 -10.81 20.28
C LYS A 96 13.18 -9.42 19.92
N THR A 97 11.90 -9.17 20.10
CA THR A 97 11.40 -7.81 20.28
C THR A 97 12.28 -7.18 21.34
N GLU A 98 13.05 -6.15 20.97
CA GLU A 98 13.82 -5.38 21.92
C GLU A 98 12.84 -4.90 23.00
N SER A 99 13.03 -5.42 24.21
CA SER A 99 12.43 -4.84 25.39
C SER A 99 13.07 -3.47 25.54
N VAL A 100 12.38 -2.43 25.08
CA VAL A 100 12.80 -1.04 25.30
C VAL A 100 12.98 -0.87 26.80
N HIS A 101 14.22 -0.69 27.23
CA HIS A 101 14.56 -0.53 28.64
C HIS A 101 14.20 0.91 29.02
N TYR A 102 13.03 1.11 29.64
CA TYR A 102 12.50 2.43 29.98
C TYR A 102 13.37 3.24 30.97
N ASP A 103 14.39 2.61 31.55
CA ASP A 103 15.32 3.21 32.51
C ASP A 103 16.24 4.27 31.89
N GLU A 104 16.42 4.26 30.56
CA GLU A 104 17.24 5.25 29.84
C GLU A 104 16.50 6.58 29.58
N THR A 105 15.19 6.62 29.83
CA THR A 105 14.38 7.82 29.55
C THR A 105 14.63 8.96 30.54
N ASP A 106 15.01 8.63 31.78
CA ASP A 106 15.36 9.60 32.82
C ASP A 106 16.68 10.33 32.49
N GLU A 107 17.67 9.64 31.91
CA GLU A 107 18.94 10.28 31.48
C GLU A 107 18.78 11.08 30.17
N LEU A 108 17.93 10.62 29.25
CA LEU A 108 17.77 11.25 27.93
C LEU A 108 16.90 12.53 27.97
N LEU A 109 15.81 12.52 28.73
CA LEU A 109 14.85 13.62 28.78
C LEU A 109 14.96 14.47 30.05
N GLY A 110 15.60 13.94 31.10
CA GLY A 110 15.66 14.58 32.40
C GLY A 110 14.30 14.71 33.09
N LYS A 111 14.34 15.10 34.37
CA LYS A 111 13.13 15.30 35.19
C LYS A 111 12.18 16.35 34.59
N GLU A 112 12.72 17.36 33.91
CA GLU A 112 11.93 18.42 33.28
C GLU A 112 11.22 17.95 32.01
N GLY A 113 11.88 17.15 31.16
CA GLY A 113 11.27 16.60 29.94
C GLY A 113 10.10 15.67 30.26
N LEU A 114 10.24 14.85 31.31
CA LEU A 114 9.17 13.98 31.79
C LEU A 114 7.98 14.76 32.37
N ALA A 115 8.25 15.84 33.12
CA ALA A 115 7.20 16.70 33.64
C ALA A 115 6.39 17.39 32.53
N ALA A 116 7.05 17.83 31.44
CA ALA A 116 6.38 18.43 30.29
C ALA A 116 5.45 17.46 29.56
N ILE A 117 5.88 16.20 29.39
CA ILE A 117 5.06 15.15 28.77
C ILE A 117 3.84 14.84 29.64
N ALA A 118 4.04 14.70 30.96
CA ALA A 118 2.95 14.42 31.90
C ALA A 118 1.89 15.54 31.91
N ASN A 119 2.33 16.80 31.87
CA ASN A 119 1.43 17.96 31.88
C ASN A 119 0.62 18.05 30.58
N THR A 120 1.26 17.77 29.44
CA THR A 120 0.59 17.71 28.13
C THR A 120 -0.48 16.62 28.09
N MET A 121 -0.17 15.41 28.58
CA MET A 121 -1.14 14.31 28.69
C MET A 121 -2.31 14.65 29.64
N ALA A 122 -2.05 15.37 30.72
CA ALA A 122 -3.09 15.80 31.66
C ALA A 122 -4.04 16.84 31.05
N ALA A 123 -3.54 17.73 30.18
CA ALA A 123 -4.35 18.71 29.49
C ALA A 123 -5.38 18.06 28.55
N PHE A 124 -5.01 16.97 27.87
CA PHE A 124 -5.93 16.21 27.02
C PHE A 124 -7.00 15.42 27.78
N ARG A 125 -6.78 15.12 29.07
CA ARG A 125 -7.74 14.37 29.90
C ARG A 125 -8.78 15.25 30.58
N LYS A 126 -8.63 16.57 30.53
CA LYS A 126 -9.56 17.55 31.11
C LYS A 126 -10.49 18.21 30.08
N GLY A 127 -10.42 17.79 28.81
CA GLY A 127 -11.30 18.24 27.72
C GLY A 127 -12.42 17.27 27.44
#